data_AF-A0A928A6W5-F1
#
_entry.id   AF-A0A928A6W5-F1
#
_cell.length_a   1.000
_cell.length_b   1.000
_cell.length_c   1.000
_cell.angle_alpha   90.00
_cell.angle_beta   90.00
_cell.angle_gamma   90.00
#
_symmetry.space_group_name_H-M   'P 1'
#
loop_
_entity.id
_entity.type
_entity.pdbx_description
1 polymer ?
#
loop_
_entity_poly.entity_id
_entity_poly.type
_entity_poly.pdbx_seq_one_letter_code
_entity_poly.pdbx_strand_id
1 'polypeptide(L)'
;MIKTYIVLDESGAMHLKNERYFVIAGFITKELHKVTSKHKKIEAEIKEKKNIPLKQKVEFKSSKINSNQQAIFLNALYSISSVIPIAVIVDKDNLKKFKASENVAYNFFVKTLFNFLLNCNIDILDTKNIEFRLDNRNNSVKTLKDLETFLQWEFDMQNINIDVKYLDSKDNRDVQMADYVANLIWKKYNRLNESLSNKVANYEKIYLSKFPVKLFGINPSLRYLEKIEEKLKKRVANS
;
A
#
# COMPACT_ATOMS: atom_id res chain seq x y z
N MET A 1 -26.04 0.03 9.02
CA MET A 1 -24.81 0.51 9.70
C MET A 1 -23.82 0.88 8.61
N ILE A 2 -23.27 2.11 8.62
CA ILE A 2 -22.31 2.54 7.59
C ILE A 2 -20.97 1.86 7.89
N LYS A 3 -20.42 1.17 6.89
CA LYS A 3 -19.15 0.45 6.96
C LYS A 3 -18.10 1.19 6.13
N THR A 4 -16.90 1.32 6.67
CA THR A 4 -15.75 1.85 5.95
C THR A 4 -14.87 0.71 5.46
N TYR A 5 -14.48 0.76 4.20
CA TYR A 5 -13.66 -0.25 3.55
C TYR A 5 -12.23 0.26 3.43
N ILE A 6 -11.27 -0.53 3.89
CA ILE A 6 -9.84 -0.31 3.66
C ILE A 6 -9.36 -1.42 2.75
N VAL A 7 -9.10 -1.10 1.48
CA VAL A 7 -8.64 -2.08 0.49
C VAL A 7 -7.14 -1.91 0.32
N LEU A 8 -6.37 -2.98 0.50
CA LEU A 8 -4.90 -2.94 0.43
C LEU A 8 -4.35 -4.06 -0.44
N ASP A 9 -3.21 -3.77 -1.03
CA ASP A 9 -2.32 -4.73 -1.69
C ASP A 9 -0.85 -4.36 -1.40
N GLU A 10 0.07 -5.28 -1.68
CA GLU A 10 1.51 -5.04 -1.59
C GLU A 10 2.17 -4.82 -2.95
N SER A 11 3.31 -4.15 -2.95
CA SER A 11 4.20 -4.15 -4.09
C SER A 11 5.66 -4.17 -3.64
N GLY A 12 6.46 -4.94 -4.40
CA GLY A 12 7.81 -5.34 -4.01
C GLY A 12 7.77 -6.58 -3.12
N ALA A 13 8.95 -7.16 -2.86
CA ALA A 13 9.06 -8.33 -2.00
C ALA A 13 9.86 -8.01 -0.74
N MET A 14 9.36 -8.44 0.42
CA MET A 14 10.03 -8.16 1.69
C MET A 14 11.40 -8.87 1.79
N HIS A 15 11.50 -10.07 1.21
CA HIS A 15 12.70 -10.91 1.25
C HIS A 15 13.76 -10.56 0.19
N LEU A 16 13.40 -9.83 -0.88
CA LEU A 16 14.34 -9.47 -1.94
C LEU A 16 15.28 -8.33 -1.49
N LYS A 17 16.59 -8.52 -1.62
CA LYS A 17 17.62 -7.56 -1.17
C LYS A 17 17.92 -6.43 -2.16
N ASN A 18 17.54 -6.60 -3.43
CA ASN A 18 17.84 -5.67 -4.53
C ASN A 18 16.81 -4.53 -4.67
N GLU A 19 15.70 -4.59 -3.92
CA GLU A 19 14.71 -3.53 -3.85
C GLU A 19 14.83 -2.88 -2.47
N ARG A 20 14.99 -1.56 -2.39
CA ARG A 20 15.12 -0.89 -1.09
C ARG A 20 13.77 -0.74 -0.39
N TYR A 21 12.73 -0.41 -1.15
CA TYR A 21 11.41 -0.11 -0.56
C TYR A 21 10.39 -1.20 -0.85
N PHE A 22 9.74 -1.67 0.21
CA PHE A 22 8.53 -2.48 0.16
C PHE A 22 7.32 -1.59 0.45
N VAL A 23 6.19 -1.83 -0.19
CA VAL A 23 5.01 -0.97 -0.08
C VAL A 23 3.77 -1.81 0.22
N ILE A 24 2.95 -1.33 1.15
CA ILE A 24 1.55 -1.76 1.30
C ILE A 24 0.71 -0.51 1.04
N ALA A 25 -0.21 -0.57 0.09
CA ALA A 25 -1.01 0.59 -0.27
C ALA A 25 -2.38 0.19 -0.81
N GLY A 26 -3.23 1.20 -0.97
CA GLY A 26 -4.55 1.05 -1.54
C GLY A 26 -5.39 2.26 -1.25
N PHE A 27 -6.61 2.06 -0.77
CA PHE A 27 -7.54 3.16 -0.55
C PHE A 27 -8.58 2.87 0.53
N ILE A 28 -9.12 3.94 1.10
CA ILE A 28 -10.27 3.94 1.99
C ILE A 28 -11.49 4.43 1.22
N THR A 29 -12.65 3.82 1.44
CA THR A 29 -13.92 4.31 0.90
C THR A 29 -15.12 3.85 1.72
N LYS A 30 -16.23 4.60 1.69
CA LYS A 30 -17.55 4.14 2.15
C LYS A 30 -18.42 3.63 0.99
N GLU A 31 -17.98 3.82 -0.25
CA GLU A 31 -18.75 3.56 -1.47
C GLU A 31 -18.04 2.55 -2.38
N LEU A 32 -17.72 1.37 -1.86
CA LEU A 32 -16.99 0.31 -2.58
C LEU A 32 -17.63 -0.05 -3.94
N HIS A 33 -18.97 -0.01 -4.02
CA HIS A 33 -19.72 -0.26 -5.25
C HIS A 33 -19.42 0.75 -6.38
N LYS A 34 -19.08 2.01 -6.05
CA LYS A 34 -18.67 3.00 -7.05
C LYS A 34 -17.29 2.68 -7.60
N VAL A 35 -16.37 2.25 -6.74
CA VAL A 35 -15.02 1.83 -7.14
C VAL A 35 -15.10 0.64 -8.11
N THR A 36 -15.84 -0.41 -7.75
CA THR A 36 -15.97 -1.61 -8.59
C THR A 36 -16.67 -1.31 -9.91
N SER A 37 -17.72 -0.49 -9.89
CA SER A 37 -18.42 -0.02 -11.10
C SER A 37 -17.51 0.78 -12.02
N LYS A 38 -16.72 1.72 -11.47
CA LYS A 38 -15.77 2.55 -12.23
C LYS A 38 -14.66 1.70 -12.84
N HIS A 39 -14.10 0.76 -12.09
CA HIS A 39 -13.13 -0.21 -12.62
C HIS A 39 -13.72 -0.99 -13.79
N LYS A 40 -14.91 -1.58 -13.61
CA LYS A 40 -15.59 -2.38 -14.64
C LYS A 40 -15.78 -1.57 -15.94
N LYS A 41 -16.15 -0.30 -15.84
CA LYS A 41 -16.29 0.59 -17.00
C LYS A 41 -14.98 0.75 -17.76
N ILE A 42 -13.88 1.06 -17.07
CA ILE A 42 -12.56 1.26 -17.70
C ILE A 42 -12.01 -0.04 -18.28
N GLU A 43 -12.20 -1.14 -17.56
CA GLU A 43 -11.84 -2.47 -18.02
C GLU A 43 -12.52 -2.78 -19.37
N ALA A 44 -13.81 -2.47 -19.49
CA ALA A 44 -14.56 -2.65 -20.74
C ALA A 44 -14.02 -1.76 -21.87
N GLU A 45 -13.76 -0.48 -21.60
CA GLU A 45 -13.20 0.46 -22.59
C GLU A 45 -11.81 0.02 -23.08
N ILE A 46 -10.96 -0.51 -22.19
CA ILE A 46 -9.63 -1.01 -22.57
C ILE A 46 -9.73 -2.31 -23.37
N LYS A 47 -10.64 -3.23 -22.98
CA LYS A 47 -10.87 -4.47 -23.71
C LYS A 47 -11.35 -4.19 -25.13
N GLU A 48 -12.30 -3.28 -25.29
CA GLU A 48 -12.79 -2.83 -26.59
C GLU A 48 -11.65 -2.28 -27.46
N LYS A 49 -10.85 -1.35 -26.93
CA LYS A 49 -9.68 -0.80 -27.64
C LYS A 49 -8.63 -1.83 -28.03
N LYS A 50 -8.55 -2.96 -27.32
CA LYS A 50 -7.62 -4.06 -27.57
C LYS A 50 -8.24 -5.22 -28.35
N ASN A 51 -9.49 -5.11 -28.81
CA ASN A 51 -10.24 -6.20 -29.43
C ASN A 51 -10.30 -7.47 -28.57
N ILE A 52 -10.35 -7.31 -27.24
CA ILE A 52 -10.49 -8.41 -26.28
C ILE A 52 -11.99 -8.60 -26.01
N PRO A 53 -12.54 -9.82 -26.16
CA PRO A 53 -13.93 -10.09 -25.82
C PRO A 53 -14.25 -9.72 -24.35
N LEU A 54 -15.34 -8.99 -24.13
CA LEU A 54 -15.74 -8.52 -22.78
C LEU A 54 -15.92 -9.67 -21.78
N LYS A 55 -16.41 -10.82 -22.26
CA LYS A 55 -16.62 -12.04 -21.47
C LYS A 55 -15.31 -12.75 -21.10
N GLN A 56 -14.20 -12.43 -21.76
CA GLN A 56 -12.91 -13.03 -21.45
C GLN A 56 -12.41 -12.49 -20.10
N LYS A 57 -12.11 -13.41 -19.17
CA LYS A 57 -11.47 -13.10 -17.89
C LYS A 57 -9.99 -12.78 -18.15
N VAL A 58 -9.70 -11.52 -18.44
CA VAL A 58 -8.34 -10.98 -18.53
C VAL A 58 -8.16 -10.02 -17.37
N GLU A 59 -7.28 -10.37 -16.45
CA GLU A 59 -6.87 -9.50 -15.34
C GLU A 59 -5.78 -8.54 -15.84
N PHE A 60 -6.02 -7.24 -15.70
CA PHE A 60 -5.05 -6.22 -16.08
C PHE A 60 -4.11 -5.90 -14.91
N LYS A 61 -3.21 -6.83 -14.56
CA LYS A 61 -2.24 -6.61 -13.45
C LYS A 61 -1.38 -5.38 -13.66
N SER A 62 -1.11 -4.63 -12.59
CA SER A 62 -0.29 -3.40 -12.60
C SER A 62 1.11 -3.60 -13.20
N SER A 63 1.68 -4.80 -12.99
CA SER A 63 2.99 -5.22 -13.50
C SER A 63 3.00 -5.50 -15.01
N LYS A 64 1.83 -5.75 -15.62
CA LYS A 64 1.69 -6.17 -17.02
C LYS A 64 1.12 -5.09 -17.94
N ILE A 65 0.55 -4.02 -17.37
CA ILE A 65 0.03 -2.88 -18.14
C ILE A 65 1.05 -1.74 -18.19
N ASN A 66 1.00 -0.96 -19.27
CA ASN A 66 1.86 0.21 -19.40
C ASN A 66 1.40 1.37 -18.49
N SER A 67 2.29 2.32 -18.24
CA SER A 67 2.00 3.47 -17.36
C SER A 67 0.79 4.30 -17.80
N ASN A 68 0.50 4.40 -19.10
CA ASN A 68 -0.67 5.17 -19.56
C ASN A 68 -1.98 4.45 -19.18
N GLN A 69 -2.04 3.13 -19.35
CA GLN A 69 -3.19 2.31 -18.96
C GLN A 69 -3.40 2.34 -17.46
N GLN A 70 -2.31 2.18 -16.68
CA GLN A 70 -2.40 2.24 -15.23
C GLN A 70 -2.85 3.62 -14.73
N ALA A 71 -2.40 4.72 -15.37
CA ALA A 71 -2.86 6.07 -15.04
C ALA A 71 -4.37 6.24 -15.24
N ILE A 72 -4.98 5.63 -16.26
CA ILE A 72 -6.43 5.71 -16.49
C ILE A 72 -7.20 5.11 -15.30
N PHE A 73 -6.79 3.93 -14.82
CA PHE A 73 -7.40 3.31 -13.64
C PHE A 73 -7.23 4.15 -12.38
N LEU A 74 -6.01 4.64 -12.13
CA LEU A 74 -5.71 5.47 -10.95
C LEU A 74 -6.46 6.79 -10.94
N ASN A 75 -6.48 7.51 -12.06
CA ASN A 75 -7.21 8.78 -12.20
C ASN A 75 -8.71 8.58 -11.99
N ALA A 76 -9.25 7.46 -12.47
CA ALA A 76 -10.65 7.17 -12.26
C ALA A 76 -10.97 6.79 -10.82
N LEU A 77 -10.09 6.05 -10.14
CA LEU A 77 -10.22 5.76 -8.72
C LEU A 77 -10.19 7.07 -7.91
N TYR A 78 -9.22 7.95 -8.18
CA TYR A 78 -9.04 9.21 -7.45
C TYR A 78 -10.08 10.28 -7.82
N SER A 79 -10.84 10.08 -8.91
CA SER A 79 -11.99 10.93 -9.25
C SER A 79 -13.21 10.71 -8.36
N ILE A 80 -13.24 9.64 -7.57
CA ILE A 80 -14.35 9.32 -6.66
C ILE A 80 -14.11 10.08 -5.36
N SER A 81 -15.00 11.02 -5.01
CA SER A 81 -14.84 11.89 -3.84
C SER A 81 -14.75 11.15 -2.51
N SER A 82 -15.37 9.97 -2.40
CA SER A 82 -15.32 9.14 -1.20
C SER A 82 -14.06 8.30 -1.07
N VAL A 83 -13.13 8.37 -2.03
CA VAL A 83 -11.91 7.56 -2.07
C VAL A 83 -10.73 8.36 -1.51
N ILE A 84 -10.04 7.76 -0.54
CA ILE A 84 -8.83 8.33 0.06
C ILE A 84 -7.68 7.34 -0.16
N PRO A 85 -6.71 7.64 -1.04
CA PRO A 85 -5.58 6.75 -1.26
C PRO A 85 -4.58 6.81 -0.10
N ILE A 86 -4.04 5.65 0.25
CA ILE A 86 -3.20 5.45 1.44
C ILE A 86 -2.03 4.51 1.14
N ALA A 87 -0.91 4.69 1.83
CA ALA A 87 0.21 3.75 1.78
C ALA A 87 1.08 3.78 3.03
N VAL A 88 1.74 2.66 3.31
CA VAL A 88 2.95 2.60 4.12
C VAL A 88 4.12 2.17 3.25
N ILE A 89 5.20 2.95 3.29
CA ILE A 89 6.44 2.69 2.57
C ILE A 89 7.49 2.24 3.58
N VAL A 90 8.06 1.08 3.35
CA VAL A 90 8.98 0.40 4.25
C VAL A 90 10.38 0.43 3.63
N ASP A 91 11.30 1.16 4.26
CA ASP A 91 12.72 1.23 3.90
C ASP A 91 13.49 0.04 4.49
N LYS A 92 13.69 -1.02 3.69
CA LYS A 92 14.26 -2.29 4.12
C LYS A 92 15.71 -2.19 4.55
N ASP A 93 16.48 -1.25 3.98
CA ASP A 93 17.87 -1.03 4.34
C ASP A 93 18.02 -0.57 5.80
N ASN A 94 16.98 0.08 6.33
CA ASN A 94 16.91 0.56 7.71
C ASN A 94 16.22 -0.44 8.68
N LEU A 95 15.90 -1.66 8.23
CA LEU A 95 15.25 -2.70 9.03
C LEU A 95 16.20 -3.71 9.69
N LYS A 96 17.51 -3.44 9.79
CA LYS A 96 18.53 -4.42 10.24
C LYS A 96 18.24 -5.16 11.56
N LYS A 97 17.34 -4.66 12.42
CA LYS A 97 16.93 -5.30 13.69
C LYS A 97 15.57 -6.00 13.64
N PHE A 98 14.86 -5.93 12.51
CA PHE A 98 13.51 -6.46 12.35
C PHE A 98 13.57 -7.95 11.98
N LYS A 99 13.62 -8.82 13.00
CA LYS A 99 13.72 -10.28 12.85
C LYS A 99 12.35 -10.97 12.87
N ALA A 100 11.39 -10.45 12.11
CA ALA A 100 10.06 -11.03 12.01
C ALA A 100 9.93 -11.89 10.73
N SER A 101 9.02 -12.86 10.75
CA SER A 101 8.59 -13.53 9.52
C SER A 101 7.83 -12.54 8.62
N GLU A 102 7.71 -12.83 7.32
CA GLU A 102 7.04 -11.94 6.36
C GLU A 102 5.58 -11.66 6.72
N ASN A 103 4.87 -12.66 7.27
CA ASN A 103 3.48 -12.48 7.72
C ASN A 103 3.39 -11.56 8.95
N VAL A 104 4.26 -11.75 9.95
CA VAL A 104 4.32 -10.88 11.12
C VAL A 104 4.73 -9.46 10.73
N ALA A 105 5.68 -9.33 9.80
CA ALA A 105 6.08 -8.05 9.22
C ALA A 105 4.90 -7.35 8.56
N TYR A 106 4.16 -8.06 7.72
CA TYR A 106 2.98 -7.52 7.05
C TYR A 106 1.94 -7.05 8.05
N ASN A 107 1.57 -7.89 9.03
CA ASN A 107 0.59 -7.52 10.05
C ASN A 107 1.00 -6.27 10.82
N PHE A 108 2.28 -6.19 11.19
CA PHE A 108 2.86 -5.03 11.85
C PHE A 108 2.76 -3.76 10.98
N PHE A 109 3.03 -3.85 9.67
CA PHE A 109 2.95 -2.69 8.78
C PHE A 109 1.51 -2.27 8.44
N VAL A 110 0.57 -3.21 8.34
CA VAL A 110 -0.87 -2.89 8.22
C VAL A 110 -1.35 -2.14 9.47
N LYS A 111 -1.01 -2.63 10.67
CA LYS A 111 -1.24 -1.90 11.93
C LYS A 111 -0.59 -0.52 11.91
N THR A 112 0.67 -0.43 11.48
CA THR A 112 1.42 0.84 11.44
C THR A 112 0.74 1.85 10.52
N LEU A 113 0.26 1.40 9.35
CA LEU A 113 -0.54 2.22 8.45
C LEU A 113 -1.83 2.66 9.13
N PHE A 114 -2.58 1.74 9.73
CA PHE A 114 -3.86 2.07 10.32
C PHE A 114 -3.74 3.04 11.50
N ASN A 115 -2.77 2.85 12.40
CA ASN A 115 -2.44 3.81 13.46
C ASN A 115 -2.09 5.20 12.92
N PHE A 116 -1.30 5.26 11.84
CA PHE A 116 -0.99 6.52 11.19
C PHE A 116 -2.27 7.21 10.68
N LEU A 117 -3.17 6.47 10.05
CA LEU A 117 -4.42 7.02 9.52
C LEU A 117 -5.36 7.51 10.62
N LEU A 118 -5.45 6.80 11.75
CA LEU A 118 -6.20 7.26 12.93
C LEU A 118 -5.64 8.59 13.46
N ASN A 119 -4.32 8.73 13.52
CA ASN A 119 -3.67 9.98 13.95
C ASN A 119 -3.82 11.14 12.96
N CYS A 120 -4.15 10.85 11.69
CA CYS A 120 -4.45 11.86 10.69
C CYS A 120 -5.86 12.45 10.81
N ASN A 121 -6.71 11.96 11.71
CA ASN A 121 -8.10 12.40 11.90
C ASN A 121 -8.90 12.43 10.59
N ILE A 122 -8.84 11.34 9.82
CA ILE A 122 -9.55 11.24 8.55
C ILE A 122 -11.03 10.95 8.81
N ASP A 123 -11.94 11.88 8.52
CA ASP A 123 -13.40 11.79 8.77
C ASP A 123 -14.05 10.48 8.29
N ILE A 124 -13.50 9.88 7.22
CA ILE A 124 -14.02 8.62 6.71
C ILE A 124 -13.89 7.48 7.73
N LEU A 125 -12.94 7.57 8.67
CA LEU A 125 -12.66 6.58 9.71
C LEU A 125 -13.49 6.79 10.98
N ASP A 126 -14.35 7.81 11.05
CA ASP A 126 -15.24 8.04 12.21
C ASP A 126 -16.24 6.89 12.45
N THR A 127 -16.43 6.03 11.46
CA THR A 127 -17.22 4.81 11.64
C THR A 127 -16.45 3.79 12.45
N LYS A 128 -17.03 3.31 13.54
CA LYS A 128 -16.51 2.18 14.33
C LYS A 128 -16.59 0.81 13.65
N ASN A 129 -16.90 0.73 12.35
CA ASN A 129 -17.02 -0.54 11.61
C ASN A 129 -16.16 -0.49 10.35
N ILE A 130 -15.04 -1.22 10.39
CA ILE A 130 -14.01 -1.20 9.36
C ILE A 130 -13.86 -2.61 8.80
N GLU A 131 -13.94 -2.74 7.48
CA GLU A 131 -13.63 -3.98 6.76
C GLU A 131 -12.35 -3.79 5.96
N PHE A 132 -11.30 -4.53 6.32
CA PHE A 132 -10.12 -4.66 5.51
C PHE A 132 -10.37 -5.67 4.38
N ARG A 133 -9.94 -5.33 3.17
CA ARG A 133 -10.07 -6.18 1.99
C ARG A 133 -8.70 -6.29 1.34
N LEU A 134 -8.12 -7.47 1.41
CA LEU A 134 -6.72 -7.72 1.07
C LEU A 134 -6.65 -8.74 -0.07
N ASP A 135 -5.63 -8.63 -0.93
CA ASP A 135 -5.38 -9.70 -1.89
C ASP A 135 -5.05 -11.00 -1.17
N ASN A 136 -5.58 -12.10 -1.69
CA ASN A 136 -5.34 -13.41 -1.12
C ASN A 136 -3.93 -13.87 -1.50
N ARG A 137 -2.97 -13.55 -0.64
CA ARG A 137 -1.67 -14.23 -0.61
C ARG A 137 -1.97 -15.72 -0.44
N ASN A 138 -1.34 -16.61 -1.23
CA ASN A 138 -1.46 -18.08 -1.12
C ASN A 138 -0.91 -18.60 0.23
N ASN A 139 -1.52 -18.16 1.33
CA ASN A 139 -1.15 -18.42 2.69
C ASN A 139 -2.13 -19.44 3.26
N SER A 140 -1.64 -20.33 4.12
CA SER A 140 -2.49 -21.29 4.82
C SER A 140 -3.55 -20.56 5.66
N VAL A 141 -4.75 -21.15 5.76
CA VAL A 141 -5.92 -20.60 6.50
C VAL A 141 -5.58 -20.12 7.91
N LYS A 142 -4.61 -20.77 8.57
CA LYS A 142 -4.15 -20.44 9.93
C LYS A 142 -3.46 -19.07 10.02
N THR A 143 -2.83 -18.63 8.93
CA THR A 143 -2.12 -17.34 8.84
C THR A 143 -3.07 -16.19 8.50
N LEU A 144 -4.18 -16.47 7.81
CA LEU A 144 -5.18 -15.47 7.42
C LEU A 144 -5.97 -14.98 8.64
N LYS A 145 -6.34 -15.88 9.56
CA LYS A 145 -7.00 -15.51 10.83
C LYS A 145 -6.09 -14.69 11.78
N ASP A 146 -4.78 -14.66 11.52
CA ASP A 146 -3.81 -13.97 12.37
C ASP A 146 -3.96 -12.45 12.30
N LEU A 147 -4.17 -11.87 11.11
CA LEU A 147 -4.27 -10.41 10.97
C LEU A 147 -5.55 -9.86 11.60
N GLU A 148 -6.70 -10.50 11.33
CA GLU A 148 -7.99 -10.07 11.89
C GLU A 148 -7.93 -10.06 13.43
N THR A 149 -7.51 -11.18 14.02
CA THR A 149 -7.37 -11.33 15.47
C THR A 149 -6.38 -10.31 16.02
N PHE A 150 -5.23 -10.13 15.34
CA PHE A 150 -4.21 -9.17 15.74
C PHE A 150 -4.73 -7.73 15.76
N LEU A 151 -5.46 -7.30 14.72
CA LEU A 151 -6.05 -5.96 14.66
C LEU A 151 -7.18 -5.80 15.68
N GLN A 152 -8.06 -6.79 15.84
CA GLN A 152 -9.13 -6.75 16.84
C GLN A 152 -8.55 -6.54 18.24
N TRP A 153 -7.52 -7.28 18.63
CA TRP A 153 -6.88 -7.10 19.95
C TRP A 153 -6.19 -5.75 20.11
N GLU A 154 -5.51 -5.26 19.07
CA GLU A 154 -4.83 -3.95 19.13
C GLU A 154 -5.83 -2.80 19.32
N PHE A 155 -7.03 -2.91 18.75
CA PHE A 155 -8.01 -1.82 18.66
C PHE A 155 -9.28 -2.02 19.51
N ASP A 156 -9.34 -3.07 20.33
CA ASP A 156 -10.50 -3.40 21.17
C ASP A 156 -10.89 -2.24 22.09
N MET A 157 -9.91 -1.64 22.77
CA MET A 157 -10.13 -0.50 23.68
C MET A 157 -10.62 0.77 22.98
N GLN A 158 -10.47 0.86 21.64
CA GLN A 158 -10.97 1.98 20.84
C GLN A 158 -12.41 1.75 20.35
N ASN A 159 -13.03 0.61 20.69
CA ASN A 159 -14.36 0.21 20.24
C ASN A 159 -14.49 0.21 18.70
N ILE A 160 -13.43 -0.18 17.99
CA ILE A 160 -13.44 -0.32 16.53
C ILE A 160 -13.70 -1.80 16.20
N ASN A 161 -14.81 -2.07 15.54
CA ASN A 161 -15.14 -3.38 15.00
C ASN A 161 -14.40 -3.59 13.67
N ILE A 162 -13.51 -4.58 13.63
CA ILE A 162 -12.64 -4.89 12.49
C ILE A 162 -13.00 -6.25 11.92
N ASP A 163 -13.28 -6.27 10.61
CA ASP A 163 -13.46 -7.47 9.77
C ASP A 163 -12.33 -7.51 8.73
N VAL A 164 -11.80 -8.68 8.41
CA VAL A 164 -10.75 -8.83 7.38
C VAL A 164 -11.16 -9.89 6.35
N LYS A 165 -11.19 -9.49 5.09
CA LYS A 165 -11.48 -10.37 3.95
C LYS A 165 -10.27 -10.51 3.04
N TYR A 166 -9.92 -11.75 2.76
CA TYR A 166 -8.93 -12.11 1.75
C TYR A 166 -9.64 -12.52 0.48
N LEU A 167 -9.28 -11.88 -0.63
CA LEU A 167 -10.04 -11.91 -1.87
C LEU A 167 -9.08 -12.21 -3.03
N ASP A 168 -9.45 -13.11 -3.95
CA ASP A 168 -8.66 -13.33 -5.17
C ASP A 168 -8.85 -12.13 -6.11
N SER A 169 -7.77 -11.42 -6.41
CA SER A 169 -7.75 -10.28 -7.33
C SER A 169 -8.44 -10.57 -8.67
N LYS A 170 -8.41 -11.81 -9.18
CA LYS A 170 -9.04 -12.20 -10.46
C LYS A 170 -10.54 -11.93 -10.49
N ASP A 171 -11.21 -12.08 -9.34
CA ASP A 171 -12.65 -11.90 -9.22
C ASP A 171 -13.02 -10.60 -8.48
N ASN A 172 -12.04 -9.89 -7.90
CA ASN A 172 -12.25 -8.71 -7.05
C ASN A 172 -11.54 -7.46 -7.59
N ARG A 173 -12.33 -6.59 -8.27
CA ARG A 173 -11.84 -5.37 -8.94
C ARG A 173 -11.34 -4.28 -7.99
N ASP A 174 -11.89 -4.25 -6.79
CA ASP A 174 -11.43 -3.39 -5.71
C ASP A 174 -9.99 -3.73 -5.29
N VAL A 175 -9.67 -5.01 -5.19
CA VAL A 175 -8.29 -5.46 -4.93
C VAL A 175 -7.37 -5.12 -6.10
N GLN A 176 -7.83 -5.29 -7.35
CA GLN A 176 -7.06 -4.83 -8.53
C GLN A 176 -6.81 -3.30 -8.48
N MET A 177 -7.75 -2.51 -7.99
CA MET A 177 -7.54 -1.07 -7.78
C MET A 177 -6.47 -0.79 -6.73
N ALA A 178 -6.39 -1.59 -5.65
CA ALA A 178 -5.34 -1.47 -4.64
C ALA A 178 -3.96 -1.84 -5.21
N ASP A 179 -3.85 -2.90 -6.04
CA ASP A 179 -2.63 -3.27 -6.79
C ASP A 179 -2.08 -2.06 -7.56
N TYR A 180 -2.95 -1.33 -8.28
CA TYR A 180 -2.51 -0.15 -9.03
C TYR A 180 -1.91 0.94 -8.15
N VAL A 181 -2.46 1.16 -6.94
CA VAL A 181 -1.95 2.15 -5.99
C VAL A 181 -0.63 1.68 -5.38
N ALA A 182 -0.55 0.42 -4.94
CA ALA A 182 0.68 -0.17 -4.41
C ALA A 182 1.82 -0.09 -5.42
N ASN A 183 1.54 -0.46 -6.66
CA ASN A 183 2.51 -0.42 -7.74
C ASN A 183 2.92 1.02 -8.13
N LEU A 184 1.99 1.98 -8.13
CA LEU A 184 2.29 3.40 -8.33
C LEU A 184 3.33 3.90 -7.31
N ILE A 185 3.06 3.67 -6.03
CA ILE A 185 3.96 4.12 -4.95
C ILE A 185 5.29 3.36 -5.02
N TRP A 186 5.26 2.04 -5.21
CA TRP A 186 6.48 1.25 -5.32
C TRP A 186 7.37 1.72 -6.47
N LYS A 187 6.78 2.00 -7.64
CA LYS A 187 7.52 2.54 -8.80
C LYS A 187 8.16 3.87 -8.43
N LYS A 188 7.42 4.79 -7.77
CA LYS A 188 7.94 6.12 -7.41
C LYS A 188 9.19 6.04 -6.54
N TYR A 189 9.23 5.10 -5.60
CA TYR A 189 10.32 5.00 -4.64
C TYR A 189 11.49 4.12 -5.12
N ASN A 190 11.24 3.15 -6.02
CA ASN A 190 12.28 2.21 -6.48
C ASN A 190 12.81 2.49 -7.89
N ARG A 191 12.21 3.40 -8.69
CA ARG A 191 12.66 3.70 -10.07
C ARG A 191 13.08 5.16 -10.23
N LEU A 192 14.32 5.37 -10.68
CA LEU A 192 14.93 6.69 -10.85
C LEU A 192 14.23 7.59 -11.91
N ASN A 193 13.60 6.99 -12.93
CA ASN A 193 12.93 7.71 -14.03
C ASN A 193 11.45 7.32 -14.16
N GLU A 194 10.79 7.20 -13.02
CA GLU A 194 9.36 6.88 -12.96
C GLU A 194 8.50 8.05 -13.48
N SER A 195 7.51 7.75 -14.34
CA SER A 195 6.66 8.76 -14.99
C SER A 195 5.16 8.54 -14.81
N LEU A 196 4.73 7.46 -14.16
CA LEU A 196 3.33 7.20 -13.86
C LEU A 196 2.82 8.17 -12.78
N SER A 197 3.60 8.51 -11.75
CA SER A 197 3.18 9.50 -10.73
C SER A 197 2.79 10.85 -11.33
N ASN A 198 3.51 11.31 -12.36
CA ASN A 198 3.22 12.56 -13.06
C ASN A 198 1.93 12.50 -13.91
N LYS A 199 1.39 11.30 -14.17
CA LYS A 199 0.16 11.08 -14.95
C LYS A 199 -1.07 10.90 -14.06
N VAL A 200 -0.88 10.80 -12.74
CA VAL A 200 -1.94 10.59 -11.77
C VAL A 200 -2.29 11.93 -11.14
N ALA A 201 -3.48 12.43 -11.45
CA ALA A 201 -4.04 13.61 -10.83
C ALA A 201 -4.23 13.37 -9.33
N ASN A 202 -3.96 14.39 -8.51
CA ASN A 202 -4.06 14.31 -7.06
C ASN A 202 -3.12 13.28 -6.40
N TYR A 203 -1.97 12.97 -7.01
CA TYR A 203 -0.95 12.11 -6.41
C TYR A 203 -0.52 12.58 -5.01
N GLU A 204 -0.47 13.90 -4.81
CA GLU A 204 -0.12 14.55 -3.55
C GLU A 204 -1.16 14.36 -2.44
N LYS A 205 -2.37 13.90 -2.75
CA LYS A 205 -3.43 13.61 -1.75
C LYS A 205 -3.31 12.23 -1.12
N ILE A 206 -2.30 11.44 -1.50
CA ILE A 206 -2.06 10.13 -0.92
C ILE A 206 -1.51 10.30 0.49
N TYR A 207 -2.15 9.66 1.47
CA TYR A 207 -1.64 9.60 2.84
C TYR A 207 -0.50 8.60 2.92
N LEU A 208 0.72 9.09 3.13
CA LEU A 208 1.94 8.29 3.11
C LEU A 208 2.57 8.14 4.50
N SER A 209 2.47 6.93 5.06
CA SER A 209 3.28 6.53 6.21
C SER A 209 4.66 6.06 5.75
N LYS A 210 5.72 6.56 6.39
CA LYS A 210 7.12 6.22 6.06
C LYS A 210 7.75 5.49 7.24
N PHE A 211 8.27 4.29 7.00
CA PHE A 211 8.83 3.43 8.04
C PHE A 211 10.26 2.96 7.71
N PRO A 212 11.20 2.99 8.68
CA PRO A 212 11.05 3.51 10.04
C PRO A 212 11.03 5.04 10.07
N VAL A 213 10.13 5.65 10.83
CA VAL A 213 9.87 7.11 10.83
C VAL A 213 11.15 7.96 10.91
N LYS A 214 12.07 7.62 11.82
CA LYS A 214 13.31 8.40 12.06
C LYS A 214 14.45 8.10 11.09
N LEU A 215 14.38 6.99 10.36
CA LEU A 215 15.49 6.48 9.53
C LEU A 215 15.16 6.42 8.05
N PHE A 216 13.90 6.59 7.69
CA PHE A 216 13.42 6.47 6.33
C PHE A 216 14.22 7.34 5.35
N GLY A 217 14.67 6.74 4.24
CA GLY A 217 15.41 7.43 3.20
C GLY A 217 16.90 7.63 3.51
N ILE A 218 17.33 7.51 4.78
CA ILE A 218 18.73 7.63 5.15
C ILE A 218 19.51 6.41 4.67
N ASN A 219 20.50 6.60 3.80
CA ASN A 219 21.36 5.51 3.35
C ASN A 219 22.24 5.04 4.52
N PRO A 220 22.10 3.79 5.01
CA PRO A 220 22.85 3.32 6.16
C PRO A 220 24.37 3.31 5.93
N SER A 221 24.81 3.11 4.69
CA SER A 221 26.23 3.08 4.32
C SER A 221 26.84 4.48 4.35
N LEU A 222 26.16 5.49 3.80
CA LEU A 222 26.62 6.89 3.87
C LEU A 222 26.67 7.38 5.33
N ARG A 223 25.64 7.08 6.12
CA ARG A 223 25.60 7.44 7.54
C ARG A 223 26.75 6.81 8.35
N TYR A 224 27.17 5.61 7.98
CA TYR A 224 28.31 4.95 8.62
C TYR A 224 29.62 5.70 8.33
N LEU A 225 29.81 6.13 7.07
CA LEU A 225 30.97 6.93 6.66
C LEU A 225 31.00 8.29 7.37
N GLU A 226 29.88 9.01 7.44
CA GLU A 226 29.76 10.29 8.17
C GLU A 226 30.16 10.14 9.64
N LYS A 227 29.75 9.06 10.30
CA LYS A 227 30.13 8.76 11.69
C LYS A 227 31.62 8.46 11.86
N ILE A 228 32.25 7.86 10.86
CA ILE A 228 33.70 7.63 10.88
C ILE A 228 34.42 8.97 10.74
N GLU A 229 34.01 9.81 9.78
CA GLU A 229 34.60 11.13 9.58
C GLU A 229 34.46 12.03 10.81
N GLU A 230 33.30 12.05 11.46
CA GLU A 230 33.07 12.83 12.67
C GLU A 230 33.96 12.37 13.84
N LYS A 231 34.16 11.05 13.98
CA LYS A 231 35.09 10.49 14.97
C LYS A 231 36.54 10.84 14.66
N LEU A 232 36.95 10.84 13.40
CA LEU A 232 38.30 11.24 12.99
C LEU A 232 38.53 12.73 13.26
N LYS A 233 37.57 13.60 12.90
CA LYS A 233 37.65 15.04 13.18
C LYS A 233 37.77 15.35 14.67
N LYS A 234 37.00 14.66 15.54
CA LYS A 234 37.10 14.82 17.00
C LYS A 234 38.43 14.34 17.58
N ARG A 235 39.08 13.35 16.96
CA ARG A 235 40.43 12.90 17.38
C ARG A 235 41.50 13.92 17.00
N VAL A 236 41.41 14.51 15.82
CA VAL A 236 42.34 15.56 15.35
C VAL A 236 42.17 16.88 16.11
N ALA A 237 40.96 17.20 16.57
CA ALA A 237 40.72 18.42 17.36
C ALA A 237 41.16 18.32 18.83
N ASN A 238 41.40 17.10 19.34
CA ASN A 238 41.81 16.83 20.71
C ASN A 238 43.30 16.42 20.82
N SER A 239 44.05 16.54 19.73
CA SER A 239 45.49 16.31 19.62
C SER A 239 46.19 17.63 19.32
#